data_AF-A0A1E2RZJ9-F1
#
_entry.id   AF-A0A1E2RZJ9-F1
#
_cell.length_a   1.000
_cell.length_b   1.000
_cell.length_c   1.000
_cell.angle_alpha   90.00
_cell.angle_beta   90.00
_cell.angle_gamma   90.00
#
_symmetry.space_group_name_H-M   'P 1'
#
loop_
_entity.id
_entity.type
_entity.pdbx_description
1 polymer ?
#
loop_
_entity_poly.entity_id
_entity_poly.type
_entity_poly.pdbx_seq_one_letter_code
_entity_poly.pdbx_strand_id
1 'polypeptide(L)'
;MAKTAKQRKRSMAGFVGANGGTPLAPENSAAPEVTGTAQVGEELTASAGTWTGRPAPSLSYQWNRDGEPISGATANTYEPIEDDVGSPLTVTVTAANWSGTAAETSDPTANVAAAA
;
A
#
# COMPACT_ATOMS: atom_id res chain seq x y z
N MET A 1 -1.04 -17.20 12.56
CA MET A 1 -1.86 -16.14 13.21
C MET A 1 -2.43 -15.30 12.10
N ALA A 2 -3.74 -15.36 11.90
CA ALA A 2 -4.43 -14.82 10.73
C ALA A 2 -4.74 -13.33 10.93
N LYS A 3 -4.28 -12.46 10.02
CA LYS A 3 -4.78 -11.08 9.93
C LYS A 3 -5.92 -11.06 8.91
N THR A 4 -7.14 -11.30 9.38
CA THR A 4 -8.37 -11.12 8.61
C THR A 4 -8.60 -9.62 8.42
N ALA A 5 -8.22 -9.05 7.27
CA ALA A 5 -8.65 -7.73 6.86
C ALA A 5 -10.12 -7.79 6.39
N LYS A 6 -11.03 -7.35 7.26
CA LYS A 6 -12.47 -7.35 7.03
C LYS A 6 -12.84 -6.20 6.08
N GLN A 7 -12.95 -6.50 4.79
CA GLN A 7 -13.42 -5.55 3.78
C GLN A 7 -14.81 -4.98 4.15
N ARG A 8 -14.86 -3.66 4.37
CA ARG A 8 -16.13 -2.92 4.50
C ARG A 8 -16.67 -2.63 3.10
N LYS A 9 -17.52 -3.52 2.60
CA LYS A 9 -18.27 -3.39 1.36
C LYS A 9 -19.14 -2.13 1.41
N ARG A 10 -18.74 -1.06 0.72
CA ARG A 10 -19.62 0.07 0.40
C ARG A 10 -19.89 0.05 -1.10
N SER A 11 -21.11 -0.33 -1.46
CA SER A 11 -21.64 -0.30 -2.83
C SER A 11 -21.77 1.13 -3.33
N MET A 12 -21.32 1.41 -4.54
CA MET A 12 -21.89 2.45 -5.42
C MET A 12 -21.87 1.94 -6.86
N ALA A 13 -23.05 1.92 -7.47
CA ALA A 13 -23.31 1.45 -8.82
C ALA A 13 -23.11 2.56 -9.87
N GLY A 14 -22.68 2.16 -11.08
CA GLY A 14 -23.17 2.74 -12.32
C GLY A 14 -22.21 3.64 -13.12
N PHE A 15 -21.52 3.05 -14.10
CA PHE A 15 -21.51 3.57 -15.49
C PHE A 15 -21.03 2.47 -16.45
N VAL A 16 -21.80 2.16 -17.50
CA VAL A 16 -21.47 1.16 -18.52
C VAL A 16 -20.60 1.79 -19.59
N GLY A 17 -19.42 1.21 -19.86
CA GLY A 17 -18.57 1.53 -21.01
C GLY A 17 -18.23 0.26 -21.78
N ALA A 18 -18.68 0.20 -23.04
CA ALA A 18 -18.47 -0.91 -23.95
C ALA A 18 -16.97 -1.11 -24.27
N ASN A 19 -16.45 -2.31 -23.95
CA ASN A 19 -15.37 -3.08 -24.60
C ASN A 19 -14.65 -4.00 -23.57
N GLY A 20 -15.10 -5.25 -23.44
CA GLY A 20 -14.34 -6.34 -22.82
C GLY A 20 -14.69 -6.69 -21.36
N GLY A 21 -15.43 -7.77 -21.17
CA GLY A 21 -15.61 -8.49 -19.89
C GLY A 21 -16.48 -7.77 -18.83
N THR A 22 -17.04 -8.54 -17.89
CA THR A 22 -17.71 -7.97 -16.71
C THR A 22 -16.68 -7.17 -15.88
N PRO A 23 -16.99 -5.92 -15.49
CA PRO A 23 -16.12 -5.13 -14.64
C PRO A 23 -15.86 -5.83 -13.29
N LEU A 24 -14.63 -5.72 -12.77
CA LEU A 24 -14.19 -6.35 -11.53
C LEU A 24 -13.47 -5.30 -10.68
N ALA A 25 -13.95 -5.11 -9.45
CA ALA A 25 -13.30 -4.24 -8.47
C ALA A 25 -11.90 -4.77 -8.12
N PRO A 26 -10.97 -3.91 -7.70
CA PRO A 26 -9.61 -4.34 -7.39
C PRO A 26 -9.59 -5.31 -6.20
N GLU A 27 -8.74 -6.34 -6.27
CA GLU A 27 -8.52 -7.31 -5.19
C GLU A 27 -7.02 -7.65 -5.10
N ASN A 28 -6.47 -7.64 -3.90
CA ASN A 28 -5.09 -8.03 -3.63
C ASN A 28 -4.99 -9.56 -3.49
N SER A 29 -4.05 -10.17 -4.22
CA SER A 29 -3.77 -11.61 -4.12
C SER A 29 -2.37 -11.90 -3.53
N ALA A 30 -1.52 -10.89 -3.39
CA ALA A 30 -0.25 -10.96 -2.68
C ALA A 30 0.05 -9.59 -2.07
N ALA A 31 0.36 -9.58 -0.77
CA ALA A 31 0.56 -8.36 -0.01
C ALA A 31 1.79 -7.56 -0.52
N PRO A 32 1.80 -6.24 -0.32
CA PRO A 32 3.00 -5.41 -0.48
C PRO A 32 4.11 -5.86 0.48
N GLU A 33 5.36 -5.67 0.07
CA GLU A 33 6.56 -5.97 0.87
C GLU A 33 7.49 -4.76 0.88
N VAL A 34 8.12 -4.51 2.02
CA VAL A 34 9.17 -3.49 2.15
C VAL A 34 10.52 -4.17 2.27
N THR A 35 11.46 -3.76 1.43
CA THR A 35 12.86 -4.22 1.45
C THR A 35 13.81 -3.05 1.73
N GLY A 36 15.00 -3.36 2.21
CA GLY A 36 16.00 -2.39 2.65
C GLY A 36 16.25 -2.45 4.16
N THR A 37 17.13 -1.58 4.66
CA THR A 37 17.44 -1.46 6.08
C THR A 37 16.68 -0.28 6.66
N ALA A 38 15.86 -0.51 7.69
CA ALA A 38 15.14 0.55 8.38
C ALA A 38 16.13 1.36 9.24
N GLN A 39 16.78 2.34 8.62
CA GLN A 39 17.74 3.24 9.23
C GLN A 39 17.61 4.62 8.59
N VAL A 40 17.84 5.68 9.37
CA VAL A 40 17.85 7.05 8.85
C VAL A 40 18.87 7.19 7.72
N GLY A 41 18.42 7.74 6.59
CA GLY A 41 19.25 7.96 5.40
C GLY A 41 19.40 6.73 4.46
N GLU A 42 18.86 5.56 4.83
CA GLU A 42 18.90 4.37 4.00
C GLU A 42 17.61 4.22 3.20
N GLU A 43 17.70 3.91 1.91
CA GLU A 43 16.51 3.77 1.06
C GLU A 43 15.73 2.48 1.38
N LEU A 44 14.45 2.62 1.67
CA LEU A 44 13.47 1.54 1.69
C LEU A 44 12.71 1.49 0.37
N THR A 45 12.50 0.29 -0.15
CA THR A 45 11.74 0.05 -1.38
C THR A 45 10.48 -0.76 -1.09
N ALA A 46 9.34 -0.28 -1.57
CA ALA A 46 8.05 -0.96 -1.50
C ALA A 46 7.72 -1.69 -2.81
N SER A 47 7.43 -2.98 -2.70
CA SER A 47 6.76 -3.73 -3.76
C SER A 47 5.26 -3.45 -3.71
N ALA A 48 4.60 -3.41 -4.87
CA ALA A 48 3.16 -3.14 -4.93
C ALA A 48 2.30 -4.33 -4.46
N GLY A 49 2.87 -5.52 -4.33
CA GLY A 49 2.13 -6.77 -4.27
C GLY A 49 1.52 -7.17 -5.62
N THR A 50 0.56 -8.10 -5.61
CA THR A 50 -0.18 -8.52 -6.81
C THR A 50 -1.64 -8.12 -6.69
N TRP A 51 -2.15 -7.46 -7.73
CA TRP A 51 -3.51 -6.96 -7.81
C TRP A 51 -4.22 -7.51 -9.03
N THR A 52 -5.48 -7.91 -8.82
CA THR A 52 -6.43 -8.19 -9.89
C THR A 52 -7.45 -7.08 -9.97
N GLY A 53 -8.14 -6.97 -11.11
CA GLY A 53 -9.15 -5.95 -11.34
C GLY A 53 -9.36 -5.75 -12.84
N ARG A 54 -10.59 -5.40 -13.23
CA ARG A 54 -10.92 -5.09 -14.62
C ARG A 54 -11.77 -3.83 -14.67
N PRO A 55 -11.30 -2.77 -15.34
CA PRO A 55 -9.97 -2.58 -15.94
C PRO A 55 -8.83 -2.69 -14.94
N ALA A 56 -7.60 -2.82 -15.46
CA ALA A 56 -6.41 -2.87 -14.62
C ALA A 56 -6.38 -1.65 -13.68
N PRO A 57 -6.21 -1.87 -12.36
CA PRO A 57 -6.23 -0.78 -11.41
C PRO A 57 -4.97 0.08 -11.48
N SER A 58 -5.13 1.39 -11.25
CA SER A 58 -4.02 2.27 -10.91
C SER A 58 -3.64 2.06 -9.44
N LEU A 59 -2.35 2.05 -9.15
CA LEU A 59 -1.82 1.86 -7.80
C LEU A 59 -1.24 3.17 -7.25
N SER A 60 -1.47 3.42 -5.97
CA SER A 60 -0.85 4.52 -5.22
C SER A 60 -0.29 4.01 -3.89
N TYR A 61 0.76 4.66 -3.40
CA TYR A 61 1.46 4.28 -2.17
C TYR A 61 1.23 5.36 -1.10
N GLN A 62 1.29 4.93 0.15
CA GLN A 62 1.37 5.81 1.30
C GLN A 62 2.22 5.11 2.36
N TRP A 63 3.33 5.73 2.76
CA TRP A 63 4.14 5.26 3.88
C TRP A 63 3.53 5.72 5.19
N ASN A 64 3.58 4.85 6.20
CA ASN A 64 3.05 5.12 7.53
C ASN A 64 4.11 4.82 8.60
N ARG A 65 4.18 5.68 9.61
CA ARG A 65 4.96 5.51 10.83
C ARG A 65 4.03 5.12 11.96
N ASP A 66 4.26 3.97 12.61
CA ASP A 66 3.36 3.46 13.66
C ASP A 66 1.88 3.35 13.22
N GLY A 67 1.65 3.16 11.92
CA GLY A 67 0.31 3.11 11.33
C GLY A 67 -0.32 4.47 10.99
N GLU A 68 0.35 5.59 11.27
CA GLU A 68 -0.08 6.93 10.88
C GLU A 68 0.61 7.37 9.57
N PRO A 69 -0.11 7.93 8.59
CA PRO A 69 0.47 8.35 7.32
C PRO A 69 1.54 9.43 7.48
N ILE A 70 2.69 9.22 6.85
CA ILE A 70 3.75 10.22 6.72
C ILE A 70 3.39 11.18 5.59
N SER A 71 3.29 12.46 5.89
CA SER A 71 2.89 13.48 4.91
C SER A 71 3.83 13.51 3.70
N GLY A 72 3.27 13.45 2.49
CA GLY A 72 4.03 13.49 1.23
C GLY A 72 4.71 12.19 0.82
N ALA A 73 4.80 11.18 1.71
CA ALA A 73 5.46 9.92 1.44
C ALA A 73 4.56 8.97 0.61
N THR A 74 4.45 9.27 -0.69
CA THR A 74 3.55 8.59 -1.64
C THR A 74 4.29 7.89 -2.79
N ALA A 75 5.62 7.91 -2.76
CA ALA A 75 6.46 7.19 -3.70
C ALA A 75 6.58 5.70 -3.30
N ASN A 76 7.01 4.87 -4.24
CA ASN A 76 7.34 3.47 -3.98
C ASN A 76 8.67 3.30 -3.20
N THR A 77 9.41 4.39 -2.97
CA THR A 77 10.58 4.41 -2.10
C THR A 77 10.37 5.42 -0.98
N TYR A 78 11.08 5.23 0.11
CA TYR A 78 11.11 6.15 1.24
C TYR A 78 12.46 6.09 1.93
N GLU A 79 13.00 7.26 2.26
CA GLU A 79 14.22 7.39 3.04
C GLU A 79 13.82 7.82 4.46
N PRO A 80 13.99 6.96 5.48
CA PRO A 80 13.65 7.31 6.84
C PRO A 80 14.42 8.54 7.32
N ILE A 81 13.73 9.39 8.07
CA ILE A 81 14.27 10.60 8.68
C ILE A 81 14.38 10.44 10.20
N GLU A 82 15.02 11.40 10.89
CA GLU A 82 15.19 11.35 12.34
C GLU A 82 13.87 11.16 13.11
N ASP A 83 12.78 11.75 12.63
CA ASP A 83 11.47 11.61 13.29
C ASP A 83 10.89 10.17 13.20
N ASP A 84 11.42 9.32 12.31
CA ASP A 84 11.01 7.90 12.19
C ASP A 84 11.70 6.99 13.22
N VAL A 85 12.77 7.46 13.88
CA VAL A 85 13.62 6.63 14.74
C VAL A 85 12.80 6.00 15.87
N GLY A 86 12.98 4.69 16.03
CA GLY A 86 12.27 3.90 17.05
C GLY A 86 10.90 3.40 16.63
N SER A 87 10.36 3.89 15.51
CA SER A 87 9.09 3.46 14.94
C SER A 87 9.29 2.45 13.79
N PRO A 88 8.44 1.42 13.67
CA PRO A 88 8.34 0.63 12.46
C PRO A 88 7.68 1.44 11.35
N LEU A 89 8.09 1.15 10.11
CA LEU A 89 7.47 1.68 8.90
C LEU A 89 6.63 0.62 8.21
N THR A 90 5.54 1.06 7.60
CA THR A 90 4.68 0.24 6.74
C THR A 90 4.34 1.01 5.48
N VAL A 91 3.95 0.30 4.42
CA VAL A 91 3.41 0.93 3.21
C VAL A 91 2.01 0.40 2.95
N THR A 92 1.07 1.31 2.74
CA THR A 92 -0.27 0.99 2.27
C THR A 92 -0.34 1.23 0.76
N VAL A 93 -0.65 0.17 0.01
CA VAL A 93 -0.89 0.24 -1.43
C VAL A 93 -2.39 0.26 -1.67
N THR A 94 -2.86 1.28 -2.36
CA THR A 94 -4.27 1.42 -2.78
C THR A 94 -4.38 1.18 -4.27
N ALA A 95 -5.23 0.23 -4.65
CA ALA A 95 -5.61 -0.06 -6.03
C ALA A 95 -6.98 0.53 -6.33
N ALA A 96 -7.10 1.27 -7.43
CA ALA A 96 -8.32 1.92 -7.85
C ALA A 96 -8.62 1.66 -9.33
N ASN A 97 -9.86 1.34 -9.65
CA ASN A 97 -10.41 1.40 -11.00
C ASN A 97 -11.85 1.95 -10.93
N TRP A 98 -12.52 2.09 -12.08
CA TRP A 98 -13.88 2.62 -12.08
C TRP A 98 -14.91 1.71 -11.39
N SER A 99 -14.58 0.45 -11.14
CA SER A 99 -15.43 -0.49 -10.40
C SER A 99 -15.25 -0.42 -8.88
N GLY A 100 -14.20 0.24 -8.39
CA GLY A 100 -13.99 0.46 -6.96
C GLY A 100 -12.54 0.62 -6.55
N THR A 101 -12.32 0.56 -5.24
CA THR A 101 -11.01 0.71 -4.61
C THR A 101 -10.78 -0.37 -3.57
N ALA A 102 -9.55 -0.85 -3.45
CA ALA A 102 -9.10 -1.72 -2.37
C ALA A 102 -7.71 -1.26 -1.90
N ALA A 103 -7.38 -1.52 -0.64
CA ALA A 103 -6.09 -1.14 -0.07
C ALA A 103 -5.57 -2.28 0.80
N GLU A 104 -4.25 -2.50 0.74
CA GLU A 104 -3.55 -3.51 1.53
C GLU A 104 -2.27 -2.88 2.11
N THR A 105 -1.90 -3.26 3.32
CA THR A 105 -0.71 -2.73 4.01
C THR A 105 0.31 -3.84 4.17
N SER A 106 1.59 -3.50 3.97
CA SER A 106 2.70 -4.45 4.18
C SER A 106 2.79 -4.90 5.63
N ASP A 107 3.58 -5.95 5.86
CA ASP A 107 4.12 -6.17 7.20
C ASP A 107 5.06 -5.02 7.59
N PRO A 108 5.17 -4.73 8.91
CA PRO A 108 6.04 -3.66 9.40
C PRO A 108 7.52 -4.03 9.22
N THR A 109 8.34 -3.02 8.96
CA THR A 109 9.79 -3.15 9.07
C THR A 109 10.21 -3.36 10.53
N ALA A 110 11.50 -3.65 10.75
CA ALA A 110 12.10 -3.39 12.05
C ALA A 110 11.98 -1.89 12.40
N ASN A 111 12.08 -1.56 13.69
CA ASN A 111 12.11 -0.17 14.13
C ASN A 111 13.29 0.55 13.47
N VAL A 112 13.05 1.77 13.01
CA VAL A 112 14.08 2.57 12.34
C VAL A 112 15.22 2.88 13.32
N ALA A 113 16.44 2.54 12.92
CA ALA A 113 17.66 2.90 13.63
C ALA A 113 18.11 4.33 13.28
N ALA A 114 18.78 5.00 14.22
CA ALA A 114 19.46 6.26 13.93
C ALA A 114 20.58 6.05 12.90
N ALA A 115 20.97 7.13 12.21
CA ALA A 115 22.12 7.10 11.31
C ALA A 115 23.40 6.70 12.06
N ALA A 116 24.30 6.03 11.35
CA ALA A 116 25.58 5.54 11.89
C ALA A 116 26.59 6.67 12.17
#